data_AF-A0A558AXK7-F1
#
_entry.id   AF-A0A558AXK7-F1
#
_cell.length_a   1.000
_cell.length_b   1.000
_cell.length_c   1.000
_cell.angle_alpha   90.00
_cell.angle_beta   90.00
_cell.angle_gamma   90.00
#
_symmetry.space_group_name_H-M   'P 1'
#
loop_
_entity.id
_entity.type
_entity.pdbx_description
1 polymer ?
#
loop_
_entity_poly.entity_id
_entity_poly.type
_entity_poly.pdbx_seq_one_letter_code
_entity_poly.pdbx_strand_id
1 'polypeptide(L)'
;MNIEMIEDLRIRKDLLTSEWIIISLGFKNRRAHVFKVKNNNFFQKKIKDEMKKLSDLGHSTEWLKADFIISEEEVPFSQVLSSIQQTRRNYIDYGIAYDKHYSLAFLPEEINANAFVRPVPGDKKRTCLYVRGISIHILRSTRPIKAFIFTKNT
;
A
#
# COMPACT_ATOMS: atom_id res chain seq x y z
N MET A 1 -7.98 -21.02 -2.84
CA MET A 1 -7.26 -19.80 -3.23
C MET A 1 -6.39 -20.11 -4.42
N ASN A 2 -6.61 -19.48 -5.58
CA ASN A 2 -5.94 -19.86 -6.83
C ASN A 2 -4.81 -18.88 -7.16
N ILE A 3 -3.57 -19.25 -6.82
CA ILE A 3 -2.38 -18.44 -7.11
C ILE A 3 -2.07 -18.44 -8.62
N GLU A 4 -2.48 -19.48 -9.35
CA GLU A 4 -2.25 -19.62 -10.79
C GLU A 4 -2.99 -18.54 -11.59
N MET A 5 -4.14 -18.06 -11.08
CA MET A 5 -4.85 -16.93 -11.71
C MET A 5 -4.03 -15.63 -11.72
N ILE A 6 -3.06 -15.46 -10.80
CA ILE A 6 -2.17 -14.29 -10.80
C ILE A 6 -1.22 -14.36 -12.01
N GLU A 7 -0.86 -15.56 -12.45
CA GLU A 7 -0.07 -15.77 -13.67
C GLU A 7 -0.83 -15.30 -14.91
N ASP A 8 -2.12 -15.64 -15.01
CA ASP A 8 -2.99 -15.22 -16.11
C ASP A 8 -3.14 -13.70 -16.16
N LEU A 9 -3.23 -13.05 -14.99
CA LEU A 9 -3.27 -11.59 -14.87
C LEU A 9 -1.94 -10.95 -15.31
N ARG A 10 -0.80 -11.55 -14.95
CA ARG A 10 0.53 -11.03 -15.29
C ARG A 10 0.76 -10.89 -16.79
N ILE A 11 0.11 -11.73 -17.59
CA ILE A 11 0.27 -11.75 -19.06
C ILE A 11 -0.52 -10.61 -19.73
N ARG A 12 -1.41 -9.92 -18.99
CA ARG A 12 -2.15 -8.78 -19.54
C ARG A 12 -1.22 -7.60 -19.84
N LYS A 13 -1.40 -6.99 -21.02
CA LYS A 13 -0.51 -5.92 -21.53
C LYS A 13 -0.40 -4.72 -20.59
N ASP A 14 -1.48 -4.37 -19.90
CA ASP A 14 -1.53 -3.26 -18.93
C ASP A 14 -0.75 -3.54 -17.64
N LEU A 15 -0.43 -4.81 -17.36
CA LEU A 15 0.26 -5.23 -16.14
C LEU A 15 1.71 -5.68 -16.40
N LEU A 16 2.13 -5.82 -17.65
CA LEU A 16 3.48 -6.21 -18.05
C LEU A 16 4.56 -5.23 -17.57
N THR A 17 4.22 -3.95 -17.41
CA THR A 17 5.14 -2.90 -16.97
C THR A 17 5.35 -2.86 -15.46
N SER A 18 4.54 -3.60 -14.70
CA SER A 18 4.59 -3.58 -13.25
C SER A 18 5.82 -4.32 -12.72
N GLU A 19 6.78 -3.64 -12.08
CA GLU A 19 7.94 -4.32 -11.46
C GLU A 19 7.55 -5.05 -10.17
N TRP A 20 6.54 -4.56 -9.47
CA TRP A 20 6.15 -5.04 -8.14
C TRP A 20 4.67 -5.39 -8.09
N ILE A 21 4.37 -6.50 -7.43
CA ILE A 21 3.01 -6.91 -7.09
C ILE A 21 2.86 -6.77 -5.57
N ILE A 22 1.84 -6.04 -5.13
CA ILE A 22 1.47 -5.95 -3.72
C ILE A 22 0.49 -7.08 -3.42
N ILE A 23 0.82 -7.92 -2.45
CA ILE A 23 0.04 -9.07 -2.05
C ILE A 23 -0.58 -8.79 -0.70
N SER A 24 -1.90 -8.92 -0.61
CA SER A 24 -2.65 -8.85 0.65
C SER A 24 -3.19 -10.24 0.99
N LEU A 25 -2.73 -10.80 2.10
CA LEU A 25 -3.24 -12.07 2.64
C LEU A 25 -4.28 -11.78 3.71
N GLY A 26 -5.50 -12.23 3.46
CA GLY A 26 -6.65 -12.01 4.31
C GLY A 26 -6.85 -13.07 5.38
N PHE A 27 -7.37 -12.65 6.53
CA PHE A 27 -7.69 -13.51 7.67
C PHE A 27 -9.07 -13.17 8.23
N LYS A 28 -9.70 -14.12 8.93
CA LYS A 28 -11.01 -13.90 9.60
C LYS A 28 -10.92 -12.96 10.81
N ASN A 29 -9.88 -13.12 11.62
CA ASN A 29 -9.82 -12.52 12.97
C ASN A 29 -8.73 -11.45 13.12
N ARG A 30 -8.12 -11.00 12.02
CA ARG A 30 -7.06 -9.98 12.05
C ARG A 30 -7.02 -9.21 10.73
N ARG A 31 -6.34 -8.06 10.76
CA ARG A 31 -6.01 -7.30 9.56
C ARG A 31 -5.16 -8.14 8.61
N ALA A 32 -5.31 -7.85 7.31
CA ALA A 32 -4.54 -8.50 6.26
C ALA A 32 -3.03 -8.30 6.46
N HIS A 33 -2.25 -9.29 6.06
CA HIS A 33 -0.79 -9.19 5.97
C HIS A 33 -0.45 -8.73 4.56
N VAL A 34 0.07 -7.51 4.45
CA VAL A 34 0.39 -6.88 3.17
C VAL A 34 1.91 -6.90 2.98
N PHE A 35 2.37 -7.43 1.85
CA PHE A 35 3.77 -7.45 1.48
C PHE A 35 3.92 -7.37 -0.04
N LYS A 36 5.10 -6.99 -0.52
CA LYS A 36 5.39 -6.92 -1.96
C LYS A 36 6.19 -8.12 -2.44
N VAL A 37 6.02 -8.47 -3.70
CA VAL A 37 6.87 -9.42 -4.43
C VAL A 37 7.30 -8.80 -5.75
N LYS A 38 8.52 -9.13 -6.20
CA LYS A 38 8.94 -8.76 -7.56
C LYS A 38 8.06 -9.52 -8.56
N ASN A 39 7.63 -8.84 -9.61
CA ASN A 39 6.92 -9.42 -10.72
C ASN A 39 7.87 -10.23 -11.61
N ASN A 40 8.25 -11.41 -11.15
CA ASN A 40 9.16 -12.32 -11.84
C ASN A 40 8.72 -13.77 -11.65
N ASN A 41 9.38 -14.72 -12.30
CA ASN A 41 8.97 -16.14 -12.28
C ASN A 41 9.01 -16.80 -10.88
N PHE A 42 9.50 -16.10 -9.85
CA PHE A 42 9.57 -16.59 -8.48
C PHE A 42 8.47 -16.00 -7.57
N PHE A 43 7.57 -15.14 -8.07
CA PHE A 43 6.56 -14.49 -7.25
C PHE A 43 5.67 -15.50 -6.51
N GLN A 44 5.22 -16.56 -7.21
CA GLN A 44 4.36 -17.59 -6.63
C GLN A 44 5.03 -18.31 -5.46
N LYS A 45 6.33 -18.61 -5.62
CA LYS A 45 7.13 -19.24 -4.56
C LYS A 45 7.20 -18.33 -3.34
N LYS A 46 7.47 -17.03 -3.54
CA LYS A 46 7.51 -16.06 -2.43
C LYS A 46 6.17 -15.95 -1.70
N ILE A 47 5.06 -15.95 -2.43
CA ILE A 47 3.72 -15.95 -1.82
C ILE A 47 3.51 -17.19 -0.96
N LYS A 48 3.83 -18.38 -1.51
CA LYS A 48 3.71 -19.65 -0.77
C LYS A 48 4.60 -19.70 0.46
N ASP A 49 5.85 -19.23 0.35
CA ASP A 49 6.79 -19.17 1.46
C ASP A 49 6.26 -18.26 2.57
N GLU A 50 5.68 -17.11 2.23
CA GLU A 50 5.13 -16.17 3.20
C GLU A 50 3.86 -16.70 3.86
N MET A 51 2.96 -17.32 3.08
CA MET A 51 1.79 -18.02 3.62
C MET A 51 2.20 -19.13 4.59
N LYS A 52 3.24 -19.90 4.27
CA LYS A 52 3.75 -20.96 5.14
C LYS A 52 4.26 -20.39 6.45
N LYS A 53 5.08 -19.33 6.43
CA LYS A 53 5.55 -18.66 7.66
C LYS A 53 4.40 -18.22 8.55
N LEU A 54 3.35 -17.65 7.96
CA LEU A 54 2.16 -17.22 8.70
C LEU A 54 1.39 -18.41 9.27
N SER A 55 1.26 -19.49 8.50
CA SER A 55 0.64 -20.74 8.95
C SER A 55 1.41 -21.37 10.12
N ASP A 56 2.74 -21.38 10.07
CA ASP A 56 3.61 -21.89 11.13
C ASP A 56 3.46 -21.07 12.44
N LEU A 57 3.01 -19.81 12.32
CA LEU A 57 2.64 -18.94 13.44
C LEU A 57 1.16 -19.06 13.86
N GLY A 58 0.41 -19.99 13.29
CA GLY A 58 -1.02 -20.21 13.60
C GLY A 58 -1.98 -19.27 12.86
N HIS A 59 -1.55 -18.63 11.78
CA HIS A 59 -2.38 -17.73 10.98
C HIS A 59 -2.69 -18.33 9.60
N SER A 60 -3.91 -18.87 9.45
CA SER A 60 -4.38 -19.42 8.17
C SER A 60 -4.97 -18.32 7.28
N THR A 61 -4.46 -18.20 6.06
CA THR A 61 -4.94 -17.23 5.06
C THR A 61 -6.22 -17.76 4.39
N GLU A 62 -7.24 -16.91 4.29
CA GLU A 62 -8.56 -17.26 3.75
C GLU A 62 -8.76 -16.75 2.32
N TRP A 63 -8.21 -15.58 2.02
CA TRP A 63 -8.24 -14.96 0.69
C TRP A 63 -6.91 -14.28 0.39
N LEU A 64 -6.64 -14.09 -0.89
CA LEU A 64 -5.48 -13.37 -1.39
C LEU A 64 -5.95 -12.35 -2.41
N LYS A 65 -5.44 -11.13 -2.29
CA LYS A 65 -5.56 -10.07 -3.29
C LYS A 65 -4.17 -9.74 -3.83
N ALA A 66 -4.06 -9.60 -5.15
CA ALA A 66 -2.84 -9.17 -5.83
C ALA A 66 -3.13 -7.85 -6.53
N ASP A 67 -2.43 -6.80 -6.11
CA ASP A 67 -2.50 -5.46 -6.68
C ASP A 67 -1.26 -5.22 -7.52
N PHE A 68 -1.44 -4.94 -8.80
CA PHE A 68 -0.35 -4.58 -9.71
C PHE A 68 -0.20 -3.08 -9.79
N ILE A 69 1.02 -2.59 -9.65
CA ILE A 69 1.33 -1.17 -9.79
C ILE A 69 1.33 -0.83 -11.28
N ILE A 70 0.40 0.01 -11.72
CA ILE A 70 0.23 0.37 -13.14
C ILE A 70 0.86 1.73 -13.49
N SER A 71 0.96 2.63 -12.51
CA SER A 71 1.65 3.90 -12.65
C SER A 71 2.27 4.31 -11.33
N GLU A 72 3.41 5.01 -11.43
CA GLU A 72 4.07 5.65 -10.30
C GLU A 72 4.52 7.05 -10.70
N GLU A 73 4.41 8.00 -9.77
CA GLU A 73 4.91 9.36 -9.93
C GLU A 73 5.76 9.74 -8.71
N GLU A 74 6.98 10.22 -8.97
CA GLU A 74 7.87 10.73 -7.94
C GLU A 74 7.54 12.20 -7.65
N VAL A 75 7.00 12.47 -6.47
CA VAL A 75 6.58 13.81 -6.05
C VAL A 75 7.24 14.24 -4.74
N PRO A 76 7.43 15.55 -4.51
CA PRO A 76 7.79 16.06 -3.19
C PRO A 76 6.72 15.69 -2.17
N PHE A 77 7.13 15.27 -0.96
CA PHE A 77 6.18 14.93 0.10
C PHE A 77 5.21 16.08 0.46
N SER A 78 5.62 17.34 0.30
CA SER A 78 4.74 18.50 0.48
C SER A 78 3.53 18.49 -0.46
N GLN A 79 3.68 18.00 -1.69
CA GLN A 79 2.58 17.86 -2.65
C GLN A 79 1.63 16.73 -2.24
N VAL A 80 2.17 15.62 -1.70
CA VAL A 80 1.36 14.53 -1.13
C VAL A 80 0.53 15.04 0.06
N LEU A 81 1.11 15.86 0.93
CA LEU A 81 0.37 16.46 2.05
C LEU A 81 -0.75 17.37 1.54
N SER A 82 -0.47 18.22 0.54
CA SER A 82 -1.45 19.08 -0.09
C SER A 82 -2.60 18.28 -0.70
N SER A 83 -2.32 17.22 -1.46
CA SER A 83 -3.35 16.41 -2.10
C SER A 83 -4.23 15.69 -1.09
N ILE A 84 -3.64 15.11 -0.03
CA ILE A 84 -4.39 14.48 1.06
C ILE A 84 -5.31 15.48 1.77
N GLN A 85 -4.85 16.72 2.01
CA GLN A 85 -5.64 17.77 2.66
C GLN A 85 -6.79 18.29 1.79
N GLN A 86 -6.59 18.35 0.46
CA GLN A 86 -7.60 18.80 -0.50
C GLN A 86 -8.65 17.73 -0.81
N THR A 87 -8.30 16.46 -0.63
CA THR A 87 -9.21 15.34 -0.85
C THR A 87 -10.34 15.37 0.19
N ARG A 88 -11.60 15.29 -0.27
CA ARG A 88 -12.76 15.18 0.63
C ARG A 88 -12.55 14.00 1.59
N ARG A 89 -13.04 14.14 2.83
CA ARG A 89 -12.91 13.14 3.91
C ARG A 89 -12.97 11.69 3.37
N ASN A 90 -11.87 10.97 3.52
CA ASN A 90 -11.75 9.50 3.41
C ASN A 90 -11.84 8.87 2.00
N TYR A 91 -11.52 9.57 0.91
CA TYR A 91 -11.45 8.92 -0.40
C TYR A 91 -10.16 9.25 -1.17
N ILE A 92 -9.05 8.71 -0.68
CA ILE A 92 -7.79 8.66 -1.42
C ILE A 92 -7.80 7.39 -2.26
N ASP A 93 -7.58 7.52 -3.56
CA ASP A 93 -7.61 6.43 -4.55
C ASP A 93 -6.20 6.00 -5.02
N TYR A 94 -5.15 6.61 -4.46
CA TYR A 94 -3.75 6.29 -4.74
C TYR A 94 -3.01 5.81 -3.48
N GLY A 95 -2.00 4.95 -3.69
CA GLY A 95 -1.06 4.55 -2.65
C GLY A 95 0.08 5.54 -2.52
N ILE A 96 0.77 5.50 -1.37
CA ILE A 96 1.94 6.34 -1.09
C ILE A 96 3.09 5.46 -0.64
N ALA A 97 4.21 5.53 -1.34
CA ALA A 97 5.47 4.91 -0.94
C ALA A 97 6.55 5.97 -0.64
N TYR A 98 7.44 5.68 0.29
CA TYR A 98 8.53 6.59 0.70
C TYR A 98 9.86 6.27 0.01
N ASP A 99 9.90 5.21 -0.79
CA ASP A 99 11.06 4.75 -1.54
C ASP A 99 10.63 4.03 -2.81
N LYS A 100 11.49 4.04 -3.86
CA LYS A 100 11.24 3.36 -5.15
C LYS A 100 11.06 1.86 -5.02
N HIS A 101 11.53 1.28 -3.92
CA HIS A 101 11.39 -0.15 -3.71
C HIS A 101 10.11 -0.49 -2.96
N TYR A 102 9.26 0.48 -2.55
CA TYR A 102 8.05 0.22 -1.78
C TYR A 102 8.32 -0.45 -0.42
N SER A 103 9.44 -0.11 0.21
CA SER A 103 9.85 -0.67 1.52
C SER A 103 8.98 -0.13 2.65
N LEU A 104 8.59 1.13 2.54
CA LEU A 104 7.50 1.72 3.33
C LEU A 104 6.46 2.26 2.36
N ALA A 105 5.37 1.52 2.19
CA ALA A 105 4.26 1.87 1.32
C ALA A 105 2.92 1.68 2.03
N PHE A 106 1.95 2.51 1.70
CA PHE A 106 0.59 2.44 2.20
C PHE A 106 -0.38 2.36 1.03
N LEU A 107 -1.28 1.39 1.07
CA LEU A 107 -2.35 1.24 0.10
C LEU A 107 -3.45 2.30 0.33
N PRO A 108 -4.21 2.69 -0.72
CA PRO A 108 -5.38 3.55 -0.59
C PRO A 108 -6.33 3.09 0.52
N GLU A 109 -6.57 1.78 0.62
CA GLU A 109 -7.44 1.19 1.65
C GLU A 109 -6.88 1.40 3.07
N GLU A 110 -5.55 1.32 3.25
CA GLU A 110 -4.89 1.55 4.54
C GLU A 110 -4.89 3.02 4.92
N ILE A 111 -4.68 3.90 3.93
CA ILE A 111 -4.77 5.35 4.06
C ILE A 111 -6.17 5.77 4.54
N ASN A 112 -7.20 5.26 3.88
CA ASN A 112 -8.59 5.59 4.17
C ASN A 112 -9.06 4.99 5.50
N ALA A 113 -8.73 3.72 5.78
CA ALA A 113 -9.15 3.05 7.01
C ALA A 113 -8.52 3.64 8.28
N ASN A 114 -7.28 4.13 8.20
CA ASN A 114 -6.63 4.77 9.35
C ASN A 114 -7.07 6.22 9.59
N ALA A 115 -7.90 6.78 8.70
CA ALA A 115 -8.34 8.17 8.70
C ALA A 115 -7.13 9.12 8.86
N PHE A 116 -6.23 9.12 7.88
CA PHE A 116 -5.06 9.99 7.86
C PHE A 116 -5.41 11.47 8.01
N VAL A 117 -6.64 11.87 7.66
CA VAL A 117 -7.14 13.23 7.84
C VAL A 117 -8.16 13.27 8.98
N ARG A 118 -7.86 14.03 10.03
CA ARG A 118 -8.81 14.30 11.14
C ARG A 118 -9.01 15.79 11.32
N PRO A 119 -10.19 16.25 11.78
CA PRO A 119 -10.34 17.63 12.20
C PRO A 119 -9.38 17.92 13.37
N VAL A 120 -8.81 19.12 13.41
CA VAL A 120 -8.01 19.58 14.55
C VAL A 120 -8.93 19.61 15.78
N PRO A 121 -8.52 19.05 16.94
CA PRO A 121 -9.30 19.17 18.17
C PRO A 121 -9.62 20.65 18.46
N GLY A 122 -10.90 21.00 18.49
CA GLY A 122 -11.35 22.39 18.70
C GLY A 122 -11.57 23.24 17.44
N ASP A 123 -11.16 22.80 16.26
CA ASP A 123 -11.42 23.50 14.99
C ASP A 123 -11.90 22.51 13.91
N LYS A 124 -13.22 22.48 13.68
CA LYS A 124 -13.86 21.60 12.69
C LYS A 124 -13.58 22.01 11.23
N LYS A 125 -13.04 23.21 10.98
CA LYS A 125 -12.74 23.72 9.65
C LYS A 125 -11.31 23.39 9.22
N ARG A 126 -10.39 23.20 10.17
CA ARG A 126 -9.01 22.78 9.89
C ARG A 126 -8.87 21.27 10.04
N THR A 127 -8.19 20.65 9.08
CA THR A 127 -7.85 19.23 9.11
C THR A 127 -6.36 19.05 9.33
N CYS A 128 -5.98 18.15 10.21
CA CYS A 128 -4.59 17.73 10.42
C CYS A 128 -4.38 16.29 9.98
N LEU A 129 -3.14 15.98 9.61
CA LEU A 129 -2.73 14.62 9.33
C LEU A 129 -2.60 13.87 10.67
N TYR A 130 -3.54 13.00 11.00
CA TYR A 130 -3.42 12.14 12.18
C TYR A 130 -2.85 10.81 11.74
N VAL A 131 -1.55 10.63 11.94
CA VAL A 131 -0.92 9.38 11.53
C VAL A 131 -0.08 8.79 12.64
N ARG A 132 -0.73 7.96 13.47
CA ARG A 132 -0.08 7.15 14.51
C ARG A 132 1.03 6.22 13.97
N GLY A 133 1.13 5.98 12.65
CA GLY A 133 2.18 5.14 12.03
C GLY A 133 3.27 5.89 11.24
N ILE A 134 3.11 7.16 10.91
CA ILE A 134 4.01 7.93 10.02
C ILE A 134 4.89 8.90 10.83
N SER A 135 4.43 9.35 12.01
CA SER A 135 5.11 10.38 12.81
C SER A 135 6.56 10.04 13.20
N ILE A 136 6.95 8.78 13.33
CA ILE A 136 8.33 8.41 13.70
C ILE A 136 9.33 8.61 12.55
N HIS A 137 8.91 8.42 11.30
CA HIS A 137 9.82 8.49 10.16
C HIS A 137 9.87 9.89 9.51
N ILE A 138 8.79 10.66 9.58
CA ILE A 138 8.70 11.98 8.93
C ILE A 138 9.29 13.11 9.77
N LEU A 139 9.12 13.08 11.10
CA LEU A 139 9.60 14.18 11.97
C LEU A 139 11.13 14.28 12.06
N ARG A 140 11.88 13.31 11.52
CA ARG A 140 13.35 13.27 11.56
C ARG A 140 14.06 13.68 10.28
N SER A 141 13.36 13.82 9.15
CA SER A 141 13.99 14.19 7.89
C SER A 141 13.72 15.65 7.54
N THR A 142 14.71 16.50 7.78
CA THR A 142 14.80 17.88 7.30
C THR A 142 15.13 18.00 5.81
N ARG A 143 15.19 16.87 5.07
CA ARG A 143 15.41 16.82 3.62
C ARG A 143 14.08 16.64 2.88
N PRO A 144 13.95 17.11 1.62
CA PRO A 144 12.80 16.82 0.79
C PRO A 144 12.70 15.31 0.61
N ILE A 145 11.81 14.67 1.37
CA ILE A 145 11.48 13.26 1.19
C ILE A 145 10.73 13.17 -0.14
N LYS A 146 11.26 12.34 -1.03
CA LYS A 146 10.59 11.96 -2.26
C LYS A 146 9.57 10.88 -1.91
N ALA A 147 8.34 11.10 -2.29
CA ALA A 147 7.28 10.12 -2.16
C ALA A 147 6.87 9.65 -3.56
N PHE A 148 6.43 8.41 -3.64
CA PHE A 148 5.95 7.79 -4.85
C PHE A 148 4.45 7.61 -4.69
N ILE A 149 3.69 8.35 -5.49
CA ILE A 149 2.25 8.10 -5.63
C ILE A 149 2.12 6.97 -6.62
N PHE A 150 1.37 5.92 -6.26
CA PHE A 150 1.15 4.80 -7.15
C PHE A 150 -0.33 4.46 -7.27
N THR A 151 -0.75 4.08 -8.47
CA THR A 151 -2.08 3.52 -8.69
C THR A 151 -1.98 2.03 -8.92
N LYS A 152 -3.04 1.31 -8.55
CA LYS A 152 -3.08 -0.15 -8.63
C LYS A 152 -4.31 -0.62 -9.37
N ASN A 153 -4.17 -1.70 -10.13
CA ASN A 153 -5.31 -2.41 -10.70
C ASN A 153 -5.81 -3.48 -9.71
N THR A 154 -7.13 -3.64 -9.59
CA THR A 154 -7.79 -4.58 -8.66
C THR A 154 -8.40 -5.76 -9.40
#